data_AF-A0A800AL59-F1
#
_entry.id   AF-A0A800AL59-F1
#
_cell.length_a   1.000
_cell.length_b   1.000
_cell.length_c   1.000
_cell.angle_alpha   90.00
_cell.angle_beta   90.00
_cell.angle_gamma   90.00
#
_symmetry.space_group_name_H-M   'P 1'
#
loop_
_entity.id
_entity.type
_entity.pdbx_description
1 polymer ?
#
loop_
_entity_poly.entity_id
_entity_poly.type
_entity_poly.pdbx_seq_one_letter_code
_entity_poly.pdbx_strand_id
1 'polypeptide(L)'
;MVHRPPITAGTFCEQARIFALSKELKQLFPDIEKFSSVEGKLSDEQIRRVEADLGKPLLDEDLVPTFYFPVKEIKGKLRRIGVASFVTQRGPHGDLMLAVAVNTKAATTKVLILKH
;
A
#
# COMPACT_ATOMS: atom_id res chain seq x y z
N MET A 1 -28.77 13.30 -16.44
CA MET A 1 -28.38 13.33 -15.01
C MET A 1 -27.42 12.19 -14.75
N VAL A 2 -26.15 12.48 -14.49
CA VAL A 2 -25.17 11.45 -14.11
C VAL A 2 -25.35 11.18 -12.62
N HIS A 3 -25.91 10.02 -12.28
CA HIS A 3 -26.05 9.56 -10.91
C HIS A 3 -24.65 9.27 -10.37
N ARG A 4 -24.03 10.22 -9.65
CA ARG A 4 -22.82 9.93 -8.87
C ARG A 4 -23.27 9.30 -7.55
N PRO A 5 -22.79 8.10 -7.20
CA PRO A 5 -23.07 7.53 -5.88
C PRO A 5 -22.48 8.43 -4.79
N PRO A 6 -23.05 8.45 -3.57
CA PRO A 6 -22.53 9.23 -2.47
C PRO A 6 -21.13 8.73 -2.12
N ILE A 7 -20.12 9.56 -2.36
CA ILE A 7 -18.75 9.28 -1.95
C ILE A 7 -18.66 9.67 -0.47
N THR A 8 -18.67 8.71 0.43
CA THR A 8 -18.34 8.95 1.85
C THR A 8 -16.91 9.46 1.96
N ALA A 9 -16.63 10.39 2.89
CA ALA A 9 -15.33 11.06 3.02
C ALA A 9 -14.12 10.08 3.08
N GLY A 10 -14.30 8.90 3.68
CA GLY A 10 -13.28 7.85 3.69
C GLY A 10 -12.95 7.29 2.30
N THR A 11 -13.95 7.13 1.43
CA THR A 11 -13.79 6.65 0.04
C THR A 11 -13.06 7.67 -0.83
N PHE A 12 -13.19 8.97 -0.53
CA PHE A 12 -12.50 10.03 -1.27
C PHE A 12 -10.99 10.07 -0.98
N CYS A 13 -10.59 9.99 0.29
CA CYS A 13 -9.17 9.93 0.68
C CYS A 13 -8.48 8.66 0.16
N GLU A 14 -9.18 7.52 0.20
CA GLU A 14 -8.71 6.26 -0.38
C GLU A 14 -8.46 6.39 -1.89
N GLN A 15 -9.44 6.87 -2.65
CA GLN A 15 -9.29 6.99 -4.11
C GLN A 15 -8.21 8.00 -4.51
N ALA A 16 -8.07 9.10 -3.75
CA ALA A 16 -7.01 10.09 -3.98
C ALA A 16 -5.60 9.49 -3.84
N ARG A 17 -5.36 8.66 -2.80
CA ARG A 17 -4.06 8.00 -2.61
C ARG A 17 -3.79 6.94 -3.67
N ILE A 18 -4.79 6.14 -4.04
CA ILE A 18 -4.66 5.16 -5.14
C ILE A 18 -4.35 5.88 -6.46
N PHE A 19 -5.00 7.02 -6.71
CA PHE A 19 -4.74 7.83 -7.89
C PHE A 19 -3.31 8.39 -7.91
N ALA A 20 -2.84 8.93 -6.78
CA ALA A 20 -1.49 9.47 -6.65
C ALA A 20 -0.39 8.43 -6.91
N LEU A 21 -0.62 7.17 -6.53
CA LEU A 21 0.31 6.05 -6.73
C LEU A 21 -0.03 5.18 -7.94
N SER A 22 -0.94 5.64 -8.82
CA SER A 22 -1.48 4.80 -9.90
C SER A 22 -0.40 4.28 -10.85
N LYS A 23 0.61 5.11 -11.14
CA LYS A 23 1.74 4.74 -12.00
C LYS A 23 2.61 3.66 -11.35
N GLU A 24 2.89 3.79 -10.07
CA GLU A 24 3.73 2.88 -9.29
C GLU A 24 3.00 1.55 -9.05
N LEU A 25 1.70 1.61 -8.72
CA LEU A 25 0.84 0.44 -8.58
C LEU A 25 0.73 -0.35 -9.89
N LYS A 26 0.63 0.34 -11.04
CA LYS A 26 0.69 -0.31 -12.36
C LYS A 26 2.05 -0.93 -12.66
N GLN A 27 3.15 -0.35 -12.19
CA GLN A 27 4.46 -0.98 -12.32
C GLN A 27 4.58 -2.25 -11.46
N LEU A 28 3.96 -2.28 -10.27
CA LEU A 28 3.92 -3.46 -9.41
C LEU A 28 2.99 -4.55 -9.96
N PHE A 29 1.83 -4.16 -10.50
CA PHE A 29 0.79 -5.05 -11.00
C PHE A 29 0.27 -4.58 -12.37
N PRO A 30 1.01 -4.87 -13.47
CA PRO A 30 0.69 -4.34 -14.80
C PRO A 30 -0.70 -4.73 -15.31
N ASP A 31 -1.12 -5.96 -15.04
CA ASP A 31 -2.38 -6.55 -15.53
C ASP A 31 -3.60 -6.22 -14.65
N ILE A 32 -3.47 -5.26 -13.73
CA ILE A 32 -4.52 -4.95 -12.75
C ILE A 32 -5.06 -3.55 -12.96
N GLU A 33 -6.38 -3.45 -13.08
CA GLU A 33 -7.09 -2.18 -13.28
C GLU A 33 -7.69 -1.63 -11.99
N LYS A 34 -8.02 -2.52 -11.04
CA LYS A 34 -8.73 -2.17 -9.81
C LYS A 34 -7.84 -2.41 -8.62
N PHE A 35 -7.76 -1.42 -7.76
CA PHE A 35 -7.07 -1.49 -6.48
C PHE A 35 -8.05 -1.13 -5.37
N SER A 36 -7.83 -1.69 -4.20
CA SER A 36 -8.43 -1.24 -2.93
C SER A 36 -7.32 -0.96 -1.95
N SER A 37 -7.56 -0.12 -0.96
CA SER A 37 -6.60 0.14 0.11
C SER A 37 -7.18 -0.19 1.47
N VAL A 38 -6.30 -0.53 2.41
CA VAL A 38 -6.67 -0.65 3.82
C VAL A 38 -5.55 -0.02 4.64
N GLU A 39 -5.91 0.93 5.50
CA GLU A 39 -5.02 1.38 6.55
C GLU A 39 -4.94 0.31 7.62
N GLY A 40 -3.74 -0.20 7.88
CA GLY A 40 -3.44 -1.02 9.03
C GLY A 40 -3.26 -0.15 10.27
N LYS A 41 -3.35 -0.79 11.43
CA LYS A 41 -2.88 -0.23 12.69
C LYS A 41 -2.04 -1.30 13.37
N LEU A 42 -0.79 -0.97 13.65
CA LEU A 42 0.06 -1.86 14.44
C LEU A 42 -0.42 -1.85 15.88
N SER A 43 -0.46 -3.03 16.52
CA SER A 43 -0.66 -3.12 17.97
C SER A 43 0.61 -2.70 18.71
N ASP A 44 0.48 -2.30 19.98
CA ASP A 44 1.64 -1.93 20.81
C ASP A 44 2.68 -3.06 20.90
N GLU A 45 2.23 -4.32 20.90
CA GLU A 45 3.12 -5.49 20.87
C GLU A 45 3.89 -5.60 19.54
N GLN A 46 3.22 -5.36 18.42
CA GLN A 46 3.86 -5.34 17.10
C GLN A 46 4.87 -4.19 16.98
N ILE A 47 4.51 -3.00 17.47
CA ILE A 47 5.40 -1.84 17.50
C ILE A 47 6.66 -2.18 18.30
N ARG A 48 6.51 -2.62 19.55
CA ARG A 48 7.65 -2.96 20.42
C ARG A 48 8.56 -4.02 19.80
N ARG A 49 7.99 -5.03 19.16
CA ARG A 49 8.77 -6.08 18.50
C ARG A 49 9.59 -5.52 17.33
N VAL A 50 8.97 -4.72 16.47
CA VAL A 50 9.66 -4.13 15.32
C VAL A 50 10.72 -3.12 15.76
N GLU A 51 10.45 -2.30 16.77
CA GLU A 51 11.44 -1.35 17.33
C GLU A 51 12.62 -2.07 17.98
N ALA A 52 12.38 -3.20 18.66
CA ALA A 52 13.44 -4.03 19.22
C ALA A 52 14.33 -4.64 18.12
N ASP A 53 13.73 -5.13 17.03
CA ASP A 53 14.47 -5.70 15.90
C ASP A 53 15.26 -4.62 15.13
N LEU A 54 14.72 -3.39 15.04
CA LEU A 54 15.37 -2.27 14.35
C LEU A 54 16.39 -1.51 15.21
N GLY A 55 16.31 -1.64 16.54
CA GLY A 55 17.13 -0.89 17.50
C GLY A 55 16.82 0.62 17.55
N LYS A 56 15.66 1.03 17.03
CA LYS A 56 15.22 2.43 16.96
C LYS A 56 13.68 2.53 16.92
N PRO A 57 13.10 3.67 17.34
CA PRO A 57 11.66 3.87 17.25
C PRO A 57 11.17 3.90 15.81
N LEU A 58 9.92 3.47 15.59
CA LEU A 58 9.23 3.61 14.32
C LEU A 58 8.86 5.09 14.09
N LEU A 59 8.78 5.49 12.83
CA LEU A 59 8.25 6.80 12.47
C LEU A 59 6.73 6.79 12.63
N ASP A 60 6.13 7.95 12.91
CA ASP A 60 4.66 8.07 13.03
C ASP A 60 3.93 7.56 11.77
N GLU A 61 4.56 7.74 10.60
CA GLU A 61 4.06 7.24 9.30
C GLU A 61 4.07 5.71 9.18
N ASP A 62 4.95 5.03 9.92
CA ASP A 62 5.06 3.56 9.93
C ASP A 62 4.08 2.91 10.92
N LEU A 63 3.48 3.68 11.83
CA LEU A 63 2.50 3.17 12.81
C LEU A 63 1.15 2.82 12.16
N VAL A 64 0.84 3.47 11.04
CA VAL A 64 -0.42 3.33 10.29
C VAL A 64 -0.10 2.96 8.83
N PRO A 65 0.42 1.75 8.58
CA PRO A 65 0.82 1.36 7.23
C PRO A 65 -0.40 1.27 6.31
N THR A 66 -0.32 1.85 5.12
CA THR A 66 -1.36 1.68 4.09
C THR A 66 -0.99 0.50 3.18
N PHE A 67 -1.92 -0.45 3.03
CA PHE A 67 -1.78 -1.61 2.15
C PHE A 67 -2.67 -1.46 0.92
N TYR A 68 -2.10 -1.65 -0.26
CA TYR A 68 -2.78 -1.59 -1.54
C TYR A 68 -2.99 -2.99 -2.10
N PHE A 69 -4.24 -3.38 -2.33
CA PHE A 69 -4.60 -4.71 -2.79
C PHE A 69 -5.02 -4.65 -4.27
N PRO A 70 -4.27 -5.28 -5.20
CA PRO A 70 -4.76 -5.54 -6.54
C PRO A 70 -5.99 -6.44 -6.52
N VAL A 71 -7.06 -6.02 -7.17
CA VAL A 71 -8.33 -6.74 -7.25
C VAL A 71 -8.55 -7.23 -8.68
N LYS A 72 -8.75 -8.54 -8.82
CA LYS A 72 -9.07 -9.18 -10.10
C LYS A 72 -10.36 -9.96 -10.00
N GLU A 73 -11.14 -9.95 -11.08
CA GLU A 73 -12.31 -10.81 -11.19
C GLU A 73 -11.91 -12.23 -11.59
N ILE A 74 -12.28 -13.21 -10.77
CA ILE A 74 -11.99 -14.62 -10.99
C ILE A 74 -13.31 -15.38 -10.77
N LYS A 75 -13.84 -15.99 -11.83
CA LYS A 75 -15.12 -16.74 -11.81
C LYS A 75 -16.29 -15.90 -11.26
N GLY A 76 -16.43 -14.66 -11.74
CA GLY A 76 -17.51 -13.75 -11.32
C GLY A 76 -17.37 -13.19 -9.91
N LYS A 77 -16.22 -13.37 -9.25
CA LYS A 77 -15.96 -12.86 -7.90
C LYS A 77 -14.70 -12.01 -7.88
N LEU A 78 -14.80 -10.83 -7.26
CA LEU A 78 -13.64 -9.98 -6.98
C LEU A 78 -12.76 -10.64 -5.93
N ARG A 79 -11.47 -10.79 -6.25
CA ARG A 79 -10.46 -11.39 -5.38
C ARG A 79 -9.23 -10.51 -5.30
N ARG A 80 -8.70 -10.35 -4.09
CA ARG A 80 -7.37 -9.80 -3.87
C ARG A 80 -6.35 -10.84 -4.29
N ILE A 81 -5.41 -10.47 -5.17
CA ILE A 81 -4.41 -11.40 -5.72
C ILE A 81 -3.00 -11.15 -5.18
N GLY A 82 -2.85 -10.18 -4.29
CA GLY A 82 -1.61 -9.78 -3.66
C GLY A 82 -1.82 -8.54 -2.80
N VAL A 83 -0.72 -7.96 -2.36
CA VAL A 83 -0.67 -6.72 -1.59
C VAL A 83 0.61 -5.96 -1.96
N ALA A 84 0.53 -4.64 -1.99
CA ALA A 84 1.69 -3.75 -2.02
C ALA A 84 1.68 -2.82 -0.81
N SER A 85 2.88 -2.49 -0.35
CA SER A 85 3.10 -1.45 0.66
C SER A 85 4.20 -0.52 0.17
N PHE A 86 4.08 0.75 0.53
CA PHE A 86 5.03 1.80 0.24
C PHE A 86 5.58 2.29 1.57
N VAL A 87 6.91 2.38 1.67
CA VAL A 87 7.63 2.82 2.85
C VAL A 87 8.58 3.93 2.43
N THR A 88 8.57 5.04 3.14
CA THR A 88 9.49 6.14 2.90
C THR A 88 10.67 6.02 3.85
N GLN A 89 11.88 6.07 3.31
CA GLN A 89 13.11 6.11 4.07
C GLN A 89 13.78 7.47 3.85
N ARG A 90 13.85 8.27 4.92
CA ARG A 90 14.51 9.57 4.89
C ARG A 90 16.02 9.39 5.03
N GLY A 91 16.79 10.00 4.14
CA GLY A 91 18.25 9.94 4.13
C GLY A 91 18.90 11.31 3.95
N PRO A 92 20.22 11.42 4.15
CA PRO A 92 20.98 12.67 3.99
C PRO A 92 20.97 13.22 2.54
N HIS A 93 20.52 12.42 1.59
CA HIS A 93 20.46 12.76 0.17
C HIS A 93 19.02 12.85 -0.37
N GLY A 94 18.05 13.01 0.52
CA GLY A 94 16.62 13.05 0.18
C GLY A 94 15.88 11.79 0.58
N ASP A 95 14.59 11.77 0.25
CA ASP A 95 13.67 10.70 0.61
C ASP A 95 13.67 9.60 -0.45
N LEU A 96 13.75 8.36 0.00
CA LEU A 96 13.64 7.17 -0.84
C LEU A 96 12.31 6.50 -0.55
N MET A 97 11.47 6.33 -1.57
CA MET A 97 10.25 5.54 -1.44
C MET A 97 10.49 4.12 -1.96
N LEU A 98 10.40 3.15 -1.06
CA LEU A 98 10.45 1.73 -1.38
C LEU A 98 9.02 1.21 -1.54
N ALA A 99 8.74 0.49 -2.63
CA ALA A 99 7.49 -0.23 -2.79
C ALA A 99 7.74 -1.73 -2.90
N VAL A 100 7.04 -2.52 -2.09
CA VAL A 100 7.17 -3.98 -2.07
C VAL A 100 5.82 -4.59 -2.41
N ALA A 101 5.80 -5.50 -3.39
CA ALA A 101 4.65 -6.30 -3.76
C ALA A 101 4.83 -7.76 -3.37
N VAL A 102 3.79 -8.33 -2.77
CA VAL A 102 3.73 -9.73 -2.31
C VAL A 102 2.47 -10.38 -2.87
N ASN A 103 2.56 -11.64 -3.30
CA ASN A 103 1.40 -12.40 -3.77
C ASN A 103 0.71 -13.18 -2.63
N THR A 104 -0.39 -13.87 -2.97
CA THR A 104 -1.16 -14.70 -2.02
C THR A 104 -0.41 -15.92 -1.47
N LYS A 105 0.78 -16.23 -2.00
CA LYS A 105 1.67 -17.29 -1.50
C LYS A 105 2.77 -16.74 -0.58
N ALA A 106 2.64 -15.49 -0.12
CA ALA A 106 3.63 -14.77 0.68
C ALA A 106 5.00 -14.62 -0.01
N ALA A 107 5.05 -14.73 -1.35
CA ALA A 107 6.27 -14.51 -2.09
C ALA A 107 6.35 -13.06 -2.59
N THR A 108 7.49 -12.42 -2.37
CA THR A 108 7.80 -11.11 -2.95
C THR A 108 7.84 -11.23 -4.47
N THR A 109 6.97 -10.50 -5.16
CA THR A 109 6.89 -10.53 -6.62
C THR A 109 7.65 -9.40 -7.28
N LYS A 110 7.73 -8.25 -6.61
CA LYS A 110 8.44 -7.08 -7.14
C LYS A 110 8.82 -6.11 -6.03
N VAL A 111 9.97 -5.46 -6.22
CA VAL A 111 10.44 -4.33 -5.39
C VAL A 111 10.73 -3.17 -6.33
N LEU A 112 10.25 -1.97 -5.99
CA LEU A 112 10.56 -0.73 -6.69
C LEU A 112 11.24 0.23 -5.72
N ILE A 113 12.30 0.89 -6.20
CA ILE A 113 12.96 1.98 -5.48
C ILE A 113 12.68 3.25 -6.28
N LEU A 114 12.01 4.20 -5.65
CA LEU A 114 11.55 5.44 -6.24
C LEU A 114 12.28 6.58 -5.54
N LYS A 115 13.01 7.37 -6.32
CA LYS A 115 13.65 8.59 -5.81
C LYS A 115 12.62 9.71 -5.82
N HIS A 116 12.49 10.38 -4.68
CA HIS A 116 11.63 11.54 -4.54
C HIS A 116 12.45 12.83 -4.50
#